data_AF-A0A538PFH6-F1
#
_entry.id   AF-A0A538PFH6-F1
#
_cell.length_a   1.000
_cell.length_b   1.000
_cell.length_c   1.000
_cell.angle_alpha   90.00
_cell.angle_beta   90.00
_cell.angle_gamma   90.00
#
_symmetry.space_group_name_H-M   'P 1'
#
loop_
_entity.id
_entity.type
_entity.pdbx_description
1 polymer ?
#
loop_
_entity_poly.entity_id
_entity_poly.type
_entity_poly.pdbx_seq_one_letter_code
_entity_poly.pdbx_strand_id
1 'polypeptide(L)'
;MASKKKPAGSGPAKAPMTAAGSSAGAPTTEPAPAPPAASPGADLASTTPGAGPVRSTQALAHGSAAWGARFVQPGFATTPETDLAFALGFPHLEYIVDNHADDARAEMIAYERRSYRLGWPRNVAIRWCRITASKGCRRSPQGATELDSAGKKALKNAAALSADEVAQTLKAIFSDTSAYEDLRDLVRLFEAFMGPELVACAIIDALEKSSNSVWNHQDHDRALVMHHVGFLLLRLPGALADKLRGRLHAVFDRRVKALPSKELGPRKGERGSLLRALDVVLHGRQGAERSGERSEDAIEPGDLLHVTGDRDFVREAACRRLSPDPRLVFLGGEPVLDHLLDGFVRLRGLHHALLDGFAEIASPKAIQLVQRIAAGKEAPDRARAVLAARGAAPA
;
A
#
# COMPACT_ATOMS: atom_id res chain seq x y z
N MET A 1 -14.60 -57.06 -19.19
CA MET A 1 -14.61 -55.57 -19.08
C MET A 1 -14.02 -55.02 -20.36
N ALA A 2 -14.85 -54.46 -21.23
CA ALA A 2 -14.50 -54.11 -22.61
C ALA A 2 -14.01 -52.66 -22.71
N SER A 3 -12.75 -52.49 -23.12
CA SER A 3 -12.09 -51.20 -23.33
C SER A 3 -12.58 -50.53 -24.61
N LYS A 4 -13.20 -49.35 -24.50
CA LYS A 4 -13.63 -48.53 -25.63
C LYS A 4 -12.44 -47.79 -26.25
N LYS A 5 -12.20 -48.10 -27.53
CA LYS A 5 -11.22 -47.52 -28.45
C LYS A 5 -11.75 -46.17 -28.98
N LYS A 6 -10.94 -45.11 -28.89
CA LYS A 6 -11.27 -43.75 -29.40
C LYS A 6 -10.60 -43.57 -30.78
N PRO A 7 -11.31 -43.18 -31.85
CA PRO A 7 -10.68 -42.93 -33.14
C PRO A 7 -10.16 -41.49 -33.25
N ALA A 8 -9.00 -41.39 -33.91
CA ALA A 8 -8.34 -40.16 -34.31
C ALA A 8 -9.06 -39.53 -35.52
N GLY A 9 -9.32 -38.22 -35.45
CA GLY A 9 -9.84 -37.42 -36.56
C GLY A 9 -8.71 -36.65 -37.23
N SER A 10 -8.46 -36.99 -38.48
CA SER A 10 -7.60 -36.30 -39.47
C SER A 10 -8.31 -35.05 -40.04
N GLY A 11 -7.55 -33.95 -40.24
CA GLY A 11 -8.03 -32.72 -40.89
C GLY A 11 -8.36 -32.88 -42.39
N PRO A 12 -8.75 -31.79 -43.08
CA PRO A 12 -7.74 -31.18 -43.96
C PRO A 12 -7.82 -29.65 -44.19
N ALA A 13 -6.67 -29.16 -44.67
CA ALA A 13 -6.42 -28.14 -45.71
C ALA A 13 -6.72 -26.64 -45.48
N LYS A 14 -5.61 -25.89 -45.47
CA LYS A 14 -5.46 -24.47 -45.78
C LYS A 14 -5.87 -24.16 -47.23
N ALA A 15 -6.51 -23.02 -47.44
CA ALA A 15 -6.58 -22.33 -48.73
C ALA A 15 -5.68 -21.07 -48.71
N PRO A 16 -5.00 -20.71 -49.81
CA PRO A 16 -4.26 -19.47 -49.94
C PRO A 16 -5.17 -18.38 -50.53
N MET A 17 -5.06 -17.14 -50.03
CA MET A 17 -5.58 -15.96 -50.72
C MET A 17 -4.44 -14.96 -50.94
N THR A 18 -4.22 -14.64 -52.21
CA THR A 18 -3.29 -13.65 -52.74
C THR A 18 -4.06 -12.40 -53.19
N ALA A 19 -3.44 -11.24 -52.88
CA ALA A 19 -3.42 -9.96 -53.62
C ALA A 19 -4.71 -9.17 -53.90
N ALA A 20 -4.77 -7.91 -53.45
CA ALA A 20 -4.38 -6.74 -54.26
C ALA A 20 -4.87 -5.40 -53.63
N GLY A 21 -3.94 -4.43 -53.56
CA GLY A 21 -4.15 -3.02 -53.91
C GLY A 21 -5.06 -2.12 -53.07
N SER A 22 -4.47 -1.15 -52.37
CA SER A 22 -4.63 0.28 -52.67
C SER A 22 -3.87 1.15 -51.67
N SER A 23 -2.78 1.75 -52.14
CA SER A 23 -2.03 2.80 -51.46
C SER A 23 -2.68 4.15 -51.72
N ALA A 24 -3.31 4.73 -50.69
CA ALA A 24 -3.64 6.15 -50.66
C ALA A 24 -2.64 6.82 -49.72
N GLY A 25 -1.81 7.70 -50.28
CA GLY A 25 -0.82 8.48 -49.54
C GLY A 25 -1.49 9.45 -48.58
N ALA A 26 -1.16 9.33 -47.30
CA ALA A 26 -1.45 10.33 -46.28
C ALA A 26 -0.24 11.27 -46.13
N PRO A 27 -0.44 12.57 -45.87
CA PRO A 27 0.63 13.53 -45.70
C PRO A 27 1.45 13.20 -44.45
N THR A 28 2.76 13.10 -44.63
CA THR A 28 3.75 12.92 -43.57
C THR A 28 3.84 14.20 -42.75
N THR A 29 3.02 14.29 -41.70
CA THR A 29 3.24 15.27 -40.62
C THR A 29 4.41 14.78 -39.79
N GLU A 30 5.51 15.51 -39.88
CA GLU A 30 6.73 15.32 -39.08
C GLU A 30 6.35 15.32 -37.58
N PRO A 31 6.54 14.21 -36.85
CA PRO A 31 6.25 14.18 -35.42
C PRO A 31 7.22 15.12 -34.71
N ALA A 32 6.66 16.08 -33.97
CA ALA A 32 7.42 16.92 -33.07
C ALA A 32 8.34 16.06 -32.19
N PRO A 33 9.60 16.48 -31.96
CA PRO A 33 10.56 15.70 -31.20
C PRO A 33 9.96 15.33 -29.85
N ALA A 34 9.92 14.03 -29.57
CA ALA A 34 9.52 13.53 -28.27
C ALA A 34 10.36 14.24 -27.20
N PRO A 35 9.74 14.75 -26.12
CA PRO A 35 10.49 15.29 -25.01
C PRO A 35 11.48 14.21 -24.54
N PRO A 36 12.72 14.57 -24.22
CA PRO A 36 13.73 13.60 -23.79
C PRO A 36 13.12 12.77 -22.66
N ALA A 37 13.14 11.45 -22.83
CA ALA A 37 12.82 10.53 -21.76
C ALA A 37 13.68 10.93 -20.56
N ALA A 38 13.04 11.43 -19.51
CA ALA A 38 13.72 11.67 -18.26
C ALA A 38 14.26 10.32 -17.81
N SER A 39 15.57 10.14 -17.89
CA SER A 39 16.25 8.99 -17.31
C SER A 39 15.79 8.87 -15.85
N PRO A 40 15.23 7.74 -15.41
CA PRO A 40 14.94 7.50 -14.01
C PRO A 40 16.25 7.12 -13.32
N GLY A 41 17.16 8.08 -13.30
CA GLY A 41 18.37 8.11 -12.52
C GLY A 41 18.35 9.46 -11.82
N ALA A 42 17.39 9.66 -10.93
CA ALA A 42 17.58 10.65 -9.88
C ALA A 42 18.86 10.22 -9.17
N ASP A 43 19.94 10.95 -9.42
CA ASP A 43 21.19 10.83 -8.69
C ASP A 43 20.85 10.77 -7.21
N LEU A 44 20.91 9.56 -6.66
CA LEU A 44 20.85 9.33 -5.23
C LEU A 44 21.97 10.18 -4.68
N ALA A 45 21.57 11.24 -3.97
CA ALA A 45 22.43 12.28 -3.44
C ALA A 45 23.78 11.70 -3.04
N SER A 46 24.84 12.21 -3.66
CA SER A 46 26.23 11.99 -3.24
C SER A 46 26.29 12.17 -1.73
N THR A 47 26.33 11.06 -0.99
CA THR A 47 26.36 11.07 0.46
C THR A 47 27.71 11.63 0.88
N THR A 48 27.72 12.89 1.29
CA THR A 48 28.87 13.50 1.93
C THR A 48 29.18 12.69 3.19
N PRO A 49 30.40 12.14 3.37
CA PRO A 49 30.77 11.42 4.58
C PRO A 49 30.55 12.30 5.81
N GLY A 50 29.66 11.89 6.72
CA GLY A 50 29.35 12.61 7.97
C GLY A 50 27.96 13.25 8.04
N ALA A 51 27.17 13.24 6.97
CA ALA A 51 25.74 13.57 7.07
C ALA A 51 25.02 12.46 7.86
N GLY A 52 24.18 12.84 8.84
CA GLY A 52 23.41 11.89 9.67
C GLY A 52 22.47 10.97 8.87
N PRO A 53 21.68 10.13 9.54
CA PRO A 53 20.78 9.19 8.87
C PRO A 53 19.86 9.90 7.88
N VAL A 54 19.90 9.48 6.61
CA VAL A 54 19.08 10.07 5.55
C VAL A 54 17.81 9.24 5.41
N ARG A 55 16.66 9.88 5.58
CA ARG A 55 15.34 9.25 5.41
C ARG A 55 14.86 9.50 3.98
N SER A 56 14.68 8.43 3.20
CA SER A 56 14.25 8.49 1.81
C SER A 56 13.07 7.56 1.55
N THR A 57 12.27 7.83 0.52
CA THR A 57 11.24 6.90 0.04
C THR A 57 10.95 7.18 -1.44
N GLN A 58 10.95 6.12 -2.25
CA GLN A 58 10.54 6.21 -3.66
C GLN A 58 9.01 6.30 -3.80
N ALA A 59 8.24 6.05 -2.73
CA ALA A 59 6.78 6.21 -2.73
C ALA A 59 6.34 7.63 -3.12
N LEU A 60 7.17 8.64 -2.83
CA LEU A 60 6.89 10.05 -3.11
C LEU A 60 7.64 10.58 -4.35
N ALA A 61 8.20 9.70 -5.20
CA ALA A 61 9.06 10.08 -6.32
C ALA A 61 8.41 11.07 -7.31
N HIS A 62 7.08 11.04 -7.46
CA HIS A 62 6.37 11.94 -8.36
C HIS A 62 5.93 13.26 -7.71
N GLY A 63 6.02 13.38 -6.38
CA GLY A 63 5.71 14.61 -5.64
C GLY A 63 4.41 15.29 -6.07
N SER A 64 4.50 16.57 -6.45
CA SER A 64 3.36 17.38 -6.90
C SER A 64 2.77 16.97 -8.26
N ALA A 65 3.48 16.15 -9.06
CA ALA A 65 2.97 15.61 -10.32
C ALA A 65 2.08 14.38 -10.13
N ALA A 66 2.01 13.83 -8.90
CA ALA A 66 1.16 12.70 -8.57
C ALA A 66 -0.34 13.05 -8.60
N TRP A 67 -1.18 12.09 -8.97
CA TRP A 67 -2.63 12.23 -9.11
C TRP A 67 -3.30 12.76 -7.83
N GLY A 68 -2.80 12.34 -6.66
CA GLY A 68 -3.31 12.70 -5.35
C GLY A 68 -2.91 14.12 -4.89
N ALA A 69 -1.93 14.76 -5.53
CA ALA A 69 -1.50 16.12 -5.16
C ALA A 69 -2.64 17.15 -5.30
N ARG A 70 -3.67 16.86 -6.10
CA ARG A 70 -4.89 17.68 -6.19
C ARG A 70 -5.66 17.83 -4.88
N PHE A 71 -5.45 16.93 -3.92
CA PHE A 71 -6.18 16.90 -2.65
C PHE A 71 -5.42 17.57 -1.52
N VAL A 72 -4.28 18.21 -1.79
CA VAL A 72 -3.49 18.91 -0.77
C VAL A 72 -4.35 19.91 -0.02
N GLN A 73 -4.23 19.91 1.31
CA GLN A 73 -4.87 20.84 2.22
C GLN A 73 -3.79 21.70 2.88
N PRO A 74 -3.49 22.91 2.35
CA PRO A 74 -2.44 23.75 2.89
C PRO A 74 -2.65 24.04 4.38
N GLY A 75 -1.61 23.79 5.18
CA GLY A 75 -1.62 24.02 6.63
C GLY A 75 -2.31 22.92 7.45
N PHE A 76 -2.62 21.77 6.85
CA PHE A 76 -3.11 20.61 7.60
C PHE A 76 -2.01 20.01 8.49
N ALA A 77 -0.80 19.90 7.95
CA ALA A 77 0.41 19.42 8.58
C ALA A 77 1.38 20.56 8.89
N THR A 78 2.45 20.25 9.63
CA THR A 78 3.45 21.22 10.08
C THR A 78 4.34 21.75 8.97
N THR A 79 4.41 21.07 7.81
CA THR A 79 5.14 21.56 6.62
C THR A 79 4.36 21.26 5.32
N PRO A 80 4.59 22.02 4.24
CA PRO A 80 3.98 21.77 2.93
C PRO A 80 4.31 20.38 2.35
N GLU A 81 5.51 19.86 2.60
CA GLU A 81 5.92 18.52 2.16
C GLU A 81 5.07 17.45 2.86
N THR A 82 4.74 17.66 4.13
CA THR A 82 3.89 16.74 4.87
C THR A 82 2.42 16.89 4.49
N ASP A 83 1.94 18.09 4.13
CA ASP A 83 0.61 18.27 3.50
C ASP A 83 0.48 17.42 2.23
N LEU A 84 1.51 17.46 1.38
CA LEU A 84 1.61 16.62 0.20
C LEU A 84 1.65 15.14 0.56
N ALA A 85 2.47 14.72 1.52
CA ALA A 85 2.54 13.33 1.95
C ALA A 85 1.17 12.81 2.45
N PHE A 86 0.42 13.61 3.21
CA PHE A 86 -0.95 13.30 3.60
C PHE A 86 -1.85 13.13 2.38
N ALA A 87 -1.85 14.09 1.45
CA ALA A 87 -2.64 13.99 0.21
C ALA A 87 -2.33 12.71 -0.59
N LEU A 88 -1.07 12.27 -0.55
CA LEU A 88 -0.55 11.04 -1.17
C LEU A 88 -0.70 9.80 -0.28
N GLY A 89 -1.48 9.86 0.80
CA GLY A 89 -1.88 8.69 1.58
C GLY A 89 -0.97 8.34 2.76
N PHE A 90 -0.20 9.28 3.31
CA PHE A 90 0.40 9.10 4.64
C PHE A 90 -0.71 8.78 5.68
N PRO A 91 -0.48 7.83 6.62
CA PRO A 91 0.79 7.17 6.96
C PRO A 91 1.00 5.83 6.24
N HIS A 92 0.29 5.56 5.15
CA HIS A 92 0.33 4.26 4.45
C HIS A 92 1.45 4.17 3.41
N LEU A 93 2.66 4.54 3.82
CA LEU A 93 3.91 4.39 3.08
C LEU A 93 5.04 4.14 4.07
N GLU A 94 6.13 3.56 3.59
CA GLU A 94 7.32 3.32 4.40
C GLU A 94 8.45 4.25 3.96
N TYR A 95 9.36 4.51 4.89
CA TYR A 95 10.60 5.21 4.62
C TYR A 95 11.77 4.28 4.85
N ILE A 96 12.83 4.46 4.08
CA ILE A 96 14.11 3.79 4.22
C ILE A 96 15.08 4.78 4.85
N VAL A 97 15.84 4.31 5.83
CA VAL A 97 16.87 5.08 6.53
C VAL A 97 18.23 4.55 6.13
N ASP A 98 19.00 5.40 5.48
CA ASP A 98 20.39 5.14 5.10
C ASP A 98 21.34 5.42 6.27
N ASN A 99 22.40 4.62 6.39
CA ASN A 99 23.44 4.74 7.42
C ASN A 99 22.91 4.68 8.86
N HIS A 100 21.92 3.82 9.12
CA HIS A 100 21.35 3.68 10.45
C HIS A 100 22.24 2.80 11.34
N ALA A 101 22.35 3.10 12.64
CA ALA A 101 23.21 2.34 13.56
C ALA A 101 22.87 0.83 13.62
N ASP A 102 21.59 0.50 13.50
CA ASP A 102 21.12 -0.89 13.44
C ASP A 102 21.55 -1.67 12.19
N ASP A 103 22.03 -1.01 11.13
CA ASP A 103 22.49 -1.71 9.92
C ASP A 103 23.66 -2.67 10.24
N ALA A 104 24.48 -2.36 11.26
CA ALA A 104 25.54 -3.24 11.75
C ALA A 104 25.00 -4.55 12.35
N ARG A 105 23.73 -4.58 12.79
CA ARG A 105 23.04 -5.73 13.39
C ARG A 105 21.87 -6.22 12.54
N ALA A 106 21.85 -5.86 11.26
CA ALA A 106 20.69 -6.04 10.39
C ALA A 106 20.19 -7.49 10.31
N GLU A 107 21.08 -8.48 10.35
CA GLU A 107 20.74 -9.90 10.34
C GLU A 107 19.87 -10.29 11.54
N MET A 108 20.34 -10.01 12.76
CA MET A 108 19.60 -10.32 13.99
C MET A 108 18.27 -9.56 14.07
N ILE A 109 18.27 -8.29 13.68
CA ILE A 109 17.07 -7.45 13.78
C ILE A 109 16.00 -7.86 12.77
N ALA A 110 16.39 -8.16 11.53
CA ALA A 110 15.46 -8.66 10.52
C ALA A 110 14.83 -9.98 10.97
N TYR A 111 15.60 -10.85 11.63
CA TYR A 111 15.10 -12.08 12.24
C TYR A 111 14.08 -11.83 13.37
N GLU A 112 14.32 -10.82 14.22
CA GLU A 112 13.41 -10.43 15.30
C GLU A 112 12.11 -9.77 14.80
N ARG A 113 12.01 -9.40 13.51
CA ARG A 113 10.85 -8.74 12.88
C ARG A 113 10.41 -7.49 13.64
N ARG A 114 11.35 -6.67 14.11
CA ARG A 114 11.04 -5.39 14.76
C ARG A 114 10.35 -4.45 13.77
N SER A 115 9.26 -3.81 14.20
CA SER A 115 8.56 -2.79 13.43
C SER A 115 9.28 -1.44 13.55
N TYR A 116 9.57 -0.82 12.41
CA TYR A 116 10.27 0.47 12.33
C TYR A 116 9.32 1.58 11.88
N ARG A 117 8.63 2.20 12.84
CA ARG A 117 7.58 3.18 12.54
C ARG A 117 8.09 4.55 12.06
N LEU A 118 9.36 4.86 12.30
CA LEU A 118 10.03 6.09 11.84
C LEU A 118 10.86 5.88 10.56
N GLY A 119 10.73 4.72 9.93
CA GLY A 119 11.51 4.33 8.77
C GLY A 119 12.48 3.20 9.08
N TRP A 120 12.65 2.32 8.11
CA TRP A 120 13.40 1.09 8.22
C TRP A 120 14.86 1.29 7.87
N PRO A 121 15.82 0.82 8.69
CA PRO A 121 17.22 0.71 8.29
C PRO A 121 17.32 -0.06 6.97
N ARG A 122 18.02 0.48 5.97
CA ARG A 122 18.04 -0.10 4.61
C ARG A 122 18.40 -1.58 4.62
N ASN A 123 19.46 -1.94 5.35
CA ASN A 123 19.97 -3.31 5.35
C ASN A 123 19.04 -4.29 6.09
N VAL A 124 18.29 -3.79 7.09
CA VAL A 124 17.22 -4.55 7.77
C VAL A 124 16.06 -4.77 6.82
N ALA A 125 15.56 -3.72 6.16
CA ALA A 125 14.42 -3.78 5.25
C ALA A 125 14.67 -4.74 4.07
N ILE A 126 15.85 -4.69 3.44
CA ILE A 126 16.21 -5.60 2.34
C ILE A 126 16.09 -7.06 2.78
N ARG A 127 16.68 -7.41 3.93
CA ARG A 127 16.66 -8.78 4.44
C ARG A 127 15.25 -9.21 4.86
N TRP A 128 14.53 -8.33 5.55
CA TRP A 128 13.15 -8.57 5.93
C TRP A 128 12.28 -8.87 4.70
N CYS A 129 12.39 -8.05 3.64
CA CYS A 129 11.66 -8.25 2.40
C CYS A 129 11.93 -9.63 1.80
N ARG A 130 13.20 -10.04 1.73
CA ARG A 130 13.57 -11.36 1.18
C ARG A 130 13.07 -12.52 2.02
N ILE A 131 13.16 -12.41 3.35
CA ILE A 131 12.67 -13.45 4.26
C ILE A 131 11.16 -13.63 4.04
N THR A 132 10.41 -12.53 4.07
CA THR A 132 8.95 -12.56 3.88
C THR A 132 8.59 -13.07 2.47
N ALA A 133 9.26 -12.58 1.43
CA ALA A 133 9.06 -13.00 0.04
C ALA A 133 9.32 -14.50 -0.18
N SER A 134 10.32 -15.05 0.52
CA SER A 134 10.69 -16.47 0.42
C SER A 134 9.69 -17.42 1.09
N LYS A 135 8.75 -16.91 1.89
CA LYS A 135 7.88 -17.68 2.80
C LYS A 135 8.66 -18.56 3.79
N GLY A 136 9.96 -18.33 3.91
CA GLY A 136 10.88 -19.13 4.71
C GLY A 136 10.84 -18.83 6.21
N CYS A 137 9.79 -18.15 6.66
CA CYS A 137 9.57 -17.75 8.04
C CYS A 137 8.26 -18.38 8.52
N ARG A 138 8.29 -19.00 9.70
CA ARG A 138 7.11 -19.54 10.36
C ARG A 138 7.12 -19.16 11.83
N ARG A 139 5.95 -18.94 12.41
CA ARG A 139 5.81 -18.83 13.86
C ARG A 139 5.68 -20.23 14.47
N SER A 140 6.52 -20.53 15.46
CA SER A 140 6.37 -21.72 16.28
C SER A 140 5.07 -21.64 17.11
N PRO A 141 4.57 -22.77 17.65
CA PRO A 141 3.42 -22.75 18.56
C PRO A 141 3.62 -21.83 19.78
N GLN A 142 4.87 -21.60 20.18
CA GLN A 142 5.26 -20.70 21.28
C GLN A 142 5.41 -19.24 20.82
N GLY A 143 5.12 -18.93 19.55
CA GLY A 143 5.20 -17.59 18.97
C GLY A 143 6.60 -17.16 18.53
N ALA A 144 7.60 -18.03 18.63
CA ALA A 144 8.96 -17.73 18.19
C ALA A 144 9.05 -17.73 16.66
N THR A 145 9.85 -16.83 16.10
CA THR A 145 10.13 -16.82 14.66
C THR A 145 11.14 -17.91 14.33
N GLU A 146 10.78 -18.86 13.47
CA GLU A 146 11.69 -19.90 12.97
C GLU A 146 11.91 -19.71 11.47
N LEU A 147 13.18 -19.74 11.05
CA LEU A 147 13.55 -19.67 9.65
C LEU A 147 13.88 -21.07 9.11
N ASP A 148 13.25 -21.44 8.00
CA ASP A 148 13.63 -22.63 7.25
C ASP A 148 14.90 -22.36 6.42
N SER A 149 15.29 -23.35 5.59
CA SER A 149 16.47 -23.22 4.73
C SER A 149 16.39 -22.05 3.74
N ALA A 150 15.19 -21.73 3.22
CA ALA A 150 14.98 -20.60 2.32
C ALA A 150 15.08 -19.27 3.08
N GLY A 151 14.46 -19.18 4.26
CA GLY A 151 14.53 -17.99 5.11
C GLY A 151 15.95 -17.67 5.58
N LYS A 152 16.71 -18.69 5.99
CA LYS A 152 18.14 -18.54 6.36
C LYS A 152 19.01 -18.07 5.19
N LYS A 153 18.74 -18.56 3.97
CA LYS A 153 19.45 -18.11 2.76
C LYS A 153 19.09 -16.66 2.42
N ALA A 154 17.82 -16.31 2.49
CA ALA A 154 17.31 -14.96 2.27
C ALA A 154 17.92 -13.96 3.25
N LEU A 155 17.96 -14.31 4.54
CA LEU A 155 18.52 -13.50 5.61
C LEU A 155 20.00 -13.11 5.38
N LYS A 156 20.80 -14.04 4.85
CA LYS A 156 22.22 -13.81 4.53
C LYS A 156 22.44 -12.98 3.27
N ASN A 157 21.42 -12.80 2.44
CA ASN A 157 21.55 -12.05 1.19
C ASN A 157 21.34 -10.54 1.43
N ALA A 158 22.46 -9.81 1.49
CA ALA A 158 22.50 -8.36 1.71
C ALA A 158 22.37 -7.52 0.44
N ALA A 159 22.34 -8.13 -0.75
CA ALA A 159 22.34 -7.39 -2.02
C ALA A 159 21.14 -6.46 -2.13
N ALA A 160 21.24 -5.34 -2.84
CA ALA A 160 20.06 -4.52 -3.14
C ALA A 160 18.95 -5.37 -3.78
N LEU A 161 17.69 -5.05 -3.50
CA LEU A 161 16.56 -5.66 -4.18
C LEU A 161 16.60 -5.26 -5.66
N SER A 162 16.36 -6.19 -6.58
CA SER A 162 16.22 -5.87 -8.00
C SER A 162 14.75 -5.68 -8.38
N ALA A 163 14.51 -4.90 -9.44
CA ALA A 163 13.19 -4.72 -10.03
C ALA A 163 12.53 -6.06 -10.40
N ASP A 164 13.29 -6.97 -11.01
CA ASP A 164 12.81 -8.29 -11.40
C ASP A 164 12.46 -9.17 -10.19
N GLU A 165 13.28 -9.15 -9.13
CA GLU A 165 13.02 -9.87 -7.88
C GLU A 165 11.69 -9.41 -7.25
N VAL A 166 11.46 -8.09 -7.20
CA VAL A 166 10.22 -7.50 -6.69
C VAL A 166 9.02 -7.88 -7.56
N ALA A 167 9.11 -7.72 -8.88
CA ALA A 167 8.02 -8.04 -9.80
C ALA A 167 7.64 -9.53 -9.77
N GLN A 168 8.62 -10.43 -9.70
CA GLN A 168 8.38 -11.86 -9.57
C GLN A 168 7.71 -12.22 -8.24
N THR A 169 8.13 -11.58 -7.15
CA THR A 169 7.51 -11.77 -5.83
C THR A 169 6.05 -11.32 -5.83
N LEU A 170 5.76 -10.13 -6.35
CA LEU A 170 4.40 -9.60 -6.48
C LEU A 170 3.53 -10.50 -7.37
N LYS A 171 4.09 -11.03 -8.46
CA LYS A 171 3.40 -12.03 -9.28
C LYS A 171 3.05 -13.29 -8.49
N ALA A 172 3.99 -13.82 -7.69
CA ALA A 172 3.76 -15.02 -6.90
C ALA A 172 2.64 -14.84 -5.86
N ILE A 173 2.60 -13.69 -5.19
CA ILE A 173 1.58 -13.33 -4.18
C ILE A 173 0.15 -13.51 -4.72
N PHE A 174 -0.09 -13.18 -5.99
CA PHE A 174 -1.40 -13.28 -6.64
C PHE A 174 -1.55 -14.49 -7.58
N SER A 175 -0.58 -15.41 -7.60
CA SER A 175 -0.64 -16.64 -8.40
C SER A 175 -1.00 -17.89 -7.59
N ASP A 176 -0.75 -17.88 -6.29
CA ASP A 176 -1.12 -18.96 -5.37
C ASP A 176 -2.05 -18.46 -4.26
N THR A 177 -2.57 -19.39 -3.45
CA THR A 177 -3.44 -19.10 -2.29
C THR A 177 -2.72 -19.31 -0.96
N SER A 178 -1.40 -19.52 -0.98
CA SER A 178 -0.66 -19.68 0.26
C SER A 178 -0.65 -18.37 1.06
N ALA A 179 -0.65 -18.52 2.39
CA ALA A 179 -0.64 -17.40 3.31
C ALA A 179 0.73 -16.72 3.31
N TYR A 180 0.72 -15.39 3.33
CA TYR A 180 1.88 -14.55 3.57
C TYR A 180 1.66 -13.80 4.87
N GLU A 181 2.63 -13.85 5.78
CA GLU A 181 2.60 -12.98 6.96
C GLU A 181 3.09 -11.57 6.59
N ASP A 182 2.45 -10.53 7.11
CA ASP A 182 2.83 -9.12 6.94
C ASP A 182 2.92 -8.67 5.47
N LEU A 183 2.05 -9.23 4.62
CA LEU A 183 2.05 -8.96 3.19
C LEU A 183 1.92 -7.47 2.85
N ARG A 184 1.10 -6.74 3.62
CA ARG A 184 0.91 -5.30 3.44
C ARG A 184 2.23 -4.54 3.60
N ASP A 185 3.00 -4.86 4.63
CA ASP A 185 4.24 -4.14 4.95
C ASP A 185 5.34 -4.50 3.93
N LEU A 186 5.34 -5.74 3.42
CA LEU A 186 6.19 -6.13 2.29
C LEU A 186 5.94 -5.28 1.05
N VAL A 187 4.68 -5.08 0.66
CA VAL A 187 4.37 -4.28 -0.53
C VAL A 187 4.74 -2.81 -0.33
N ARG A 188 4.52 -2.24 0.87
CA ARG A 188 4.94 -0.87 1.17
C ARG A 188 6.46 -0.70 1.14
N LEU A 189 7.21 -1.68 1.61
CA LEU A 189 8.67 -1.66 1.52
C LEU A 189 9.14 -1.78 0.07
N PHE A 190 8.52 -2.64 -0.74
CA PHE A 190 8.79 -2.70 -2.17
C PHE A 190 8.52 -1.36 -2.85
N GLU A 191 7.43 -0.67 -2.50
CA GLU A 191 7.16 0.69 -2.98
C GLU A 191 8.22 1.68 -2.51
N ALA A 192 8.61 1.65 -1.24
CA ALA A 192 9.63 2.54 -0.70
C ALA A 192 10.99 2.38 -1.42
N PHE A 193 11.30 1.17 -1.91
CA PHE A 193 12.51 0.88 -2.70
C PHE A 193 12.38 1.17 -4.20
N MET A 194 11.26 0.80 -4.82
CA MET A 194 11.12 0.75 -6.29
C MET A 194 10.17 1.81 -6.86
N GLY A 195 9.49 2.54 -5.99
CA GLY A 195 8.47 3.52 -6.36
C GLY A 195 7.11 2.90 -6.71
N PRO A 196 6.09 3.75 -6.83
CA PRO A 196 4.71 3.29 -7.00
C PRO A 196 4.44 2.68 -8.38
N GLU A 197 5.16 3.12 -9.42
CA GLU A 197 4.92 2.69 -10.81
C GLU A 197 5.20 1.20 -11.02
N LEU A 198 6.38 0.73 -10.63
CA LEU A 198 6.76 -0.67 -10.77
C LEU A 198 5.81 -1.57 -9.97
N VAL A 199 5.55 -1.19 -8.71
CA VAL A 199 4.74 -1.99 -7.80
C VAL A 199 3.28 -2.07 -8.27
N ALA A 200 2.68 -0.94 -8.66
CA ALA A 200 1.30 -0.92 -9.16
C ALA A 200 1.16 -1.74 -10.45
N CYS A 201 2.07 -1.55 -11.41
CA CYS A 201 2.06 -2.32 -12.65
C CYS A 201 2.19 -3.83 -12.39
N ALA A 202 3.16 -4.24 -11.56
CA ALA A 202 3.38 -5.65 -11.25
C ALA A 202 2.18 -6.31 -10.55
N ILE A 203 1.54 -5.62 -9.60
CA ILE A 203 0.34 -6.12 -8.92
C ILE A 203 -0.82 -6.27 -9.92
N ILE A 204 -1.08 -5.25 -10.74
CA ILE A 204 -2.19 -5.27 -11.70
C ILE A 204 -1.98 -6.36 -12.76
N ASP A 205 -0.77 -6.49 -13.29
CA ASP A 205 -0.40 -7.57 -14.22
C ASP A 205 -0.65 -8.96 -13.61
N ALA A 206 -0.37 -9.13 -12.31
CA ALA A 206 -0.60 -10.38 -11.60
C ALA A 206 -2.11 -10.63 -11.39
N LEU A 207 -2.86 -9.61 -10.98
CA LEU A 207 -4.31 -9.67 -10.80
C LEU A 207 -5.05 -10.02 -12.10
N GLU A 208 -4.61 -9.47 -13.23
CA GLU A 208 -5.21 -9.77 -14.54
C GLU A 208 -5.09 -11.26 -14.91
N LYS A 209 -4.00 -11.92 -14.48
CA LYS A 209 -3.65 -13.31 -14.79
C LYS A 209 -4.03 -14.31 -13.69
N SER A 210 -4.38 -13.83 -12.51
CA SER A 210 -4.74 -14.66 -11.36
C SER A 210 -5.96 -15.57 -11.64
N SER A 211 -5.97 -16.76 -11.04
CA SER A 211 -7.06 -17.72 -11.17
C SER A 211 -8.26 -17.32 -10.31
N ASN A 212 -9.45 -17.90 -10.58
CA ASN A 212 -10.63 -17.70 -9.75
C ASN A 212 -10.41 -18.11 -8.28
N SER A 213 -9.52 -19.06 -8.00
CA SER A 213 -9.24 -19.48 -6.62
C SER A 213 -8.68 -18.34 -5.77
N VAL A 214 -7.86 -17.45 -6.34
CA VAL A 214 -7.30 -16.29 -5.61
C VAL A 214 -8.40 -15.29 -5.25
N TRP A 215 -9.35 -15.05 -6.16
CA TRP A 215 -10.47 -14.12 -5.91
C TRP A 215 -11.51 -14.66 -4.96
N ASN A 216 -11.70 -15.99 -4.97
CA ASN A 216 -12.66 -16.67 -4.11
C ASN A 216 -12.07 -16.97 -2.73
N HIS A 217 -10.75 -16.88 -2.56
CA HIS A 217 -10.11 -17.07 -1.28
C HIS A 217 -10.35 -15.86 -0.38
N GLN A 218 -10.82 -16.11 0.84
CA GLN A 218 -10.92 -15.08 1.87
C GLN A 218 -9.54 -14.86 2.46
N ASP A 219 -8.95 -13.72 2.11
CA ASP A 219 -7.60 -13.37 2.50
C ASP A 219 -7.56 -11.89 2.85
N HIS A 220 -7.49 -11.63 4.15
CA HIS A 220 -7.42 -10.29 4.69
C HIS A 220 -6.12 -9.57 4.27
N ASP A 221 -4.99 -10.28 4.21
CA ASP A 221 -3.70 -9.70 3.84
C ASP A 221 -3.70 -9.25 2.37
N ARG A 222 -4.27 -10.06 1.46
CA ARG A 222 -4.45 -9.65 0.06
C ARG A 222 -5.44 -8.49 -0.09
N ALA A 223 -6.49 -8.45 0.72
CA ALA A 223 -7.41 -7.30 0.76
C ALA A 223 -6.67 -6.02 1.21
N LEU A 224 -5.82 -6.10 2.24
CA LEU A 224 -4.96 -5.00 2.67
C LEU A 224 -3.97 -4.54 1.60
N VAL A 225 -3.43 -5.46 0.78
CA VAL A 225 -2.63 -5.07 -0.40
C VAL A 225 -3.48 -4.32 -1.41
N MET A 226 -4.72 -4.72 -1.63
CA MET A 226 -5.60 -3.99 -2.54
C MET A 226 -5.89 -2.57 -2.05
N HIS A 227 -6.12 -2.37 -0.74
CA HIS A 227 -6.14 -1.01 -0.16
C HIS A 227 -4.86 -0.25 -0.46
N HIS A 228 -3.71 -0.92 -0.34
CA HIS A 228 -2.44 -0.30 -0.69
C HIS A 228 -2.33 0.08 -2.19
N VAL A 229 -2.90 -0.71 -3.11
CA VAL A 229 -3.04 -0.32 -4.53
C VAL A 229 -3.80 1.00 -4.67
N GLY A 230 -4.82 1.24 -3.85
CA GLY A 230 -5.50 2.53 -3.81
C GLY A 230 -4.57 3.70 -3.51
N PHE A 231 -3.62 3.54 -2.58
CA PHE A 231 -2.60 4.56 -2.29
C PHE A 231 -1.55 4.69 -3.40
N LEU A 232 -1.13 3.58 -4.02
CA LEU A 232 -0.25 3.62 -5.19
C LEU A 232 -0.85 4.49 -6.29
N LEU A 233 -2.15 4.34 -6.58
CA LEU A 233 -2.85 5.14 -7.58
C LEU A 233 -2.92 6.64 -7.23
N LEU A 234 -2.82 7.02 -5.94
CA LEU A 234 -2.68 8.44 -5.55
C LEU A 234 -1.30 8.99 -5.86
N ARG A 235 -0.26 8.14 -5.86
CA ARG A 235 1.15 8.54 -6.00
C ARG A 235 1.66 8.53 -7.43
N LEU A 236 0.91 7.96 -8.37
CA LEU A 236 1.28 7.90 -9.79
C LEU A 236 0.93 9.20 -10.53
N PRO A 237 1.63 9.51 -11.64
CA PRO A 237 1.20 10.56 -12.56
C PRO A 237 -0.22 10.33 -13.07
N GLY A 238 -0.97 11.40 -13.32
CA GLY A 238 -2.40 11.33 -13.64
C GLY A 238 -2.76 10.35 -14.76
N ALA A 239 -2.07 10.47 -15.91
CA ALA A 239 -2.32 9.60 -17.08
C ALA A 239 -2.06 8.12 -16.79
N LEU A 240 -1.03 7.80 -16.00
CA LEU A 240 -0.73 6.41 -15.63
C LEU A 240 -1.73 5.88 -14.61
N ALA A 241 -2.10 6.69 -13.61
CA ALA A 241 -3.13 6.34 -12.63
C ALA A 241 -4.46 6.00 -13.33
N ASP A 242 -4.90 6.82 -14.28
CA ASP A 242 -6.15 6.60 -15.03
C ASP A 242 -6.07 5.34 -15.90
N LYS A 243 -4.95 5.10 -16.59
CA LYS A 243 -4.71 3.86 -17.34
C LYS A 243 -4.81 2.63 -16.44
N LEU A 244 -4.17 2.64 -15.27
CA LEU A 244 -4.18 1.52 -14.33
C LEU A 244 -5.56 1.32 -13.68
N ARG A 245 -6.29 2.39 -13.37
CA ARG A 245 -7.69 2.32 -12.93
C ARG A 245 -8.57 1.65 -13.98
N GLY A 246 -8.43 2.01 -15.26
CA GLY A 246 -9.18 1.37 -16.35
C GLY A 246 -8.95 -0.16 -16.43
N ARG A 247 -7.70 -0.60 -16.25
CA ARG A 247 -7.35 -2.03 -16.17
C ARG A 247 -8.00 -2.71 -14.97
N LEU A 248 -7.94 -2.08 -13.80
CA LEU A 248 -8.57 -2.59 -12.58
C LEU A 248 -10.10 -2.67 -12.69
N HIS A 249 -10.76 -1.70 -13.32
CA HIS A 249 -12.20 -1.78 -13.64
C HIS A 249 -12.52 -2.98 -14.54
N ALA A 250 -11.72 -3.23 -15.59
CA ALA A 250 -11.92 -4.39 -16.44
C ALA A 250 -11.75 -5.71 -15.67
N VAL A 251 -10.79 -5.77 -14.73
CA VAL A 251 -10.66 -6.92 -13.81
C VAL A 251 -11.89 -7.05 -12.93
N PHE A 252 -12.34 -5.96 -12.30
CA PHE A 252 -13.52 -5.93 -11.44
C PHE A 252 -14.78 -6.42 -12.17
N ASP A 253 -15.10 -5.84 -13.31
CA ASP A 253 -16.29 -6.19 -14.10
C ASP A 253 -16.29 -7.66 -14.52
N ARG A 254 -15.14 -8.16 -14.95
CA ARG A 254 -14.96 -9.58 -15.32
C ARG A 254 -15.21 -10.50 -14.13
N ARG A 255 -14.74 -10.13 -12.93
CA ARG A 255 -14.93 -10.93 -11.72
C ARG A 255 -16.37 -10.87 -11.22
N VAL A 256 -16.99 -9.69 -11.22
CA VAL A 256 -18.40 -9.53 -10.85
C VAL A 256 -19.31 -10.36 -11.75
N LYS A 257 -19.08 -10.35 -13.07
CA LYS A 257 -19.83 -11.19 -14.03
C LYS A 257 -19.67 -12.69 -13.78
N ALA A 258 -18.56 -13.11 -13.19
CA ALA A 258 -18.29 -14.51 -12.88
C ALA A 258 -18.85 -14.96 -11.52
N LEU A 259 -19.41 -14.05 -10.71
CA LEU A 259 -19.99 -14.39 -9.42
C LEU A 259 -21.32 -15.16 -9.59
N PRO A 260 -21.50 -16.33 -8.95
CA PRO A 260 -22.74 -17.11 -9.05
C PRO A 260 -23.99 -16.36 -8.56
N SER A 261 -23.87 -15.58 -7.48
CA SER A 261 -24.99 -14.85 -6.87
C SER A 261 -25.09 -13.39 -7.31
N LYS A 262 -24.12 -12.87 -8.08
CA LYS A 262 -23.93 -11.43 -8.37
C LYS A 262 -23.83 -10.52 -7.13
N GLU A 263 -23.83 -11.07 -5.93
CA GLU A 263 -23.65 -10.33 -4.69
C GLU A 263 -22.15 -10.11 -4.45
N LEU A 264 -21.76 -8.86 -4.26
CA LEU A 264 -20.40 -8.45 -3.91
C LEU A 264 -20.07 -8.67 -2.42
N GLY A 265 -21.03 -9.21 -1.65
CA GLY A 265 -20.95 -9.29 -0.20
C GLY A 265 -20.37 -10.61 0.31
N PRO A 266 -19.65 -10.60 1.45
CA PRO A 266 -19.50 -11.81 2.25
C PRO A 266 -20.86 -12.19 2.86
N ARG A 267 -21.03 -13.45 3.23
CA ARG A 267 -22.08 -13.78 4.18
C ARG A 267 -21.77 -13.12 5.52
N LYS A 268 -22.79 -12.79 6.31
CA LYS A 268 -22.64 -12.20 7.65
C LYS A 268 -21.58 -12.96 8.46
N GLY A 269 -20.47 -12.30 8.83
CA GLY A 269 -19.36 -12.88 9.60
C GLY A 269 -18.09 -13.24 8.82
N GLU A 270 -18.08 -13.11 7.50
CA GLU A 270 -16.89 -13.40 6.67
C GLU A 270 -16.01 -12.15 6.47
N ARG A 271 -14.72 -12.24 6.82
CA ARG A 271 -13.74 -11.16 6.65
C ARG A 271 -13.07 -11.22 5.27
N GLY A 272 -12.77 -10.04 4.71
CA GLY A 272 -11.75 -9.83 3.67
C GLY A 272 -11.94 -10.57 2.35
N SER A 273 -12.63 -9.95 1.39
CA SER A 273 -12.56 -10.37 -0.03
C SER A 273 -11.73 -9.36 -0.82
N LEU A 274 -10.78 -9.87 -1.62
CA LEU A 274 -10.00 -9.08 -2.57
C LEU A 274 -10.88 -8.25 -3.51
N LEU A 275 -12.03 -8.80 -3.94
CA LEU A 275 -12.95 -8.11 -4.83
C LEU A 275 -13.67 -6.93 -4.15
N ARG A 276 -13.96 -7.04 -2.85
CA ARG A 276 -14.58 -5.96 -2.07
C ARG A 276 -13.62 -4.80 -1.85
N ALA A 277 -12.39 -5.10 -1.44
CA ALA A 277 -11.36 -4.09 -1.30
C ALA A 277 -11.12 -3.37 -2.63
N LEU A 278 -11.13 -4.11 -3.75
CA LEU A 278 -11.05 -3.52 -5.09
C LEU A 278 -12.24 -2.60 -5.39
N ASP A 279 -13.44 -3.01 -4.99
CA ASP A 279 -14.65 -2.20 -5.15
C ASP A 279 -14.55 -0.84 -4.44
N VAL A 280 -14.10 -0.86 -3.18
CA VAL A 280 -13.86 0.33 -2.35
C VAL A 280 -12.80 1.23 -2.99
N VAL A 281 -11.68 0.65 -3.44
CA VAL A 281 -10.58 1.40 -4.05
C VAL A 281 -11.00 2.07 -5.37
N LEU A 282 -11.82 1.41 -6.18
CA LEU A 282 -12.26 1.94 -7.47
C LEU A 282 -13.39 2.96 -7.36
N HIS A 283 -14.35 2.72 -6.45
CA HIS A 283 -15.61 3.47 -6.42
C HIS A 283 -15.76 4.38 -5.19
N GLY A 284 -14.73 4.49 -4.34
CA GLY A 284 -14.72 5.38 -3.17
C GLY A 284 -15.95 5.14 -2.29
N ARG A 285 -16.74 6.21 -2.07
CA ARG A 285 -17.96 6.14 -1.25
C ARG A 285 -18.92 5.04 -1.68
N GLN A 286 -19.24 4.96 -2.98
CA GLN A 286 -20.21 3.97 -3.47
C GLN A 286 -19.71 2.53 -3.25
N GLY A 287 -18.40 2.32 -3.37
CA GLY A 287 -17.76 1.05 -3.05
C GLY A 287 -17.80 0.76 -1.55
N ALA A 288 -17.51 1.73 -0.69
CA ALA A 288 -17.58 1.58 0.77
C ALA A 288 -19.01 1.29 1.27
N GLU A 289 -20.02 1.95 0.73
CA GLU A 289 -21.43 1.71 1.10
C GLU A 289 -21.89 0.30 0.68
N ARG A 290 -21.56 -0.12 -0.55
CA ARG A 290 -21.96 -1.41 -1.10
C ARG A 290 -21.14 -2.58 -0.55
N SER A 291 -19.84 -2.39 -0.41
CA SER A 291 -18.87 -3.47 -0.23
C SER A 291 -17.88 -3.24 0.92
N GLY A 292 -17.90 -2.11 1.63
CA GLY A 292 -17.02 -1.88 2.79
C GLY A 292 -17.25 -2.90 3.90
N GLU A 293 -16.19 -3.38 4.53
CA GLU A 293 -16.22 -4.20 5.74
C GLU A 293 -17.04 -3.49 6.82
N ARG A 294 -17.83 -4.26 7.57
CA ARG A 294 -18.74 -3.73 8.58
C ARG A 294 -18.56 -4.50 9.87
N SER A 295 -18.53 -3.75 10.96
CA SER A 295 -18.73 -4.28 12.31
C SER A 295 -19.99 -3.64 12.85
N GLU A 296 -20.95 -4.49 13.21
CA GLU A 296 -22.33 -4.06 13.46
C GLU A 296 -22.85 -3.33 12.22
N ASP A 297 -23.20 -2.04 12.34
CA ASP A 297 -23.74 -1.23 11.25
C ASP A 297 -22.75 -0.17 10.73
N ALA A 298 -21.54 -0.09 11.30
CA ALA A 298 -20.52 0.87 10.92
C ALA A 298 -19.56 0.30 9.86
N ILE A 299 -19.19 1.12 8.87
CA ILE A 299 -18.12 0.80 7.91
C ILE A 299 -16.78 0.82 8.65
N GLU A 300 -15.94 -0.18 8.39
CA GLU A 300 -14.61 -0.25 8.98
C GLU A 300 -13.76 0.95 8.54
N PRO A 301 -13.01 1.58 9.46
CA PRO A 301 -12.21 2.75 9.15
C PRO A 301 -11.24 2.59 7.98
N GLY A 302 -10.73 1.37 7.75
CA GLY A 302 -9.83 1.06 6.63
C GLY A 302 -10.43 1.31 5.25
N ASP A 303 -11.74 1.10 5.08
CA ASP A 303 -12.43 1.33 3.80
C ASP A 303 -12.68 2.83 3.53
N LEU A 304 -12.81 3.62 4.59
CA LEU A 304 -13.02 5.06 4.48
C LEU A 304 -11.80 5.81 3.93
N LEU A 305 -10.60 5.21 4.02
CA LEU A 305 -9.34 5.80 3.58
C LEU A 305 -9.26 6.08 2.07
N HIS A 306 -10.14 5.44 1.29
CA HIS A 306 -10.22 5.62 -0.17
C HIS A 306 -11.38 6.51 -0.63
N VAL A 307 -12.16 7.05 0.31
CA VAL A 307 -13.22 8.00 -0.01
C VAL A 307 -12.63 9.40 -0.10
N THR A 308 -12.10 9.75 -1.26
CA THR A 308 -11.57 11.08 -1.54
C THR A 308 -12.66 11.99 -2.12
N GLY A 309 -12.70 13.25 -1.67
CA GLY A 309 -13.65 14.25 -2.18
C GLY A 309 -15.03 14.28 -1.52
N ASP A 310 -15.31 13.41 -0.54
CA ASP A 310 -16.56 13.43 0.24
C ASP A 310 -16.26 13.50 1.75
N ARG A 311 -15.90 14.70 2.21
CA ARG A 311 -15.49 14.96 3.60
C ARG A 311 -16.60 14.69 4.60
N ASP A 312 -17.84 15.01 4.25
CA ASP A 312 -18.97 14.88 5.16
C ASP A 312 -19.29 13.42 5.44
N PHE A 313 -19.29 12.59 4.39
CA PHE A 313 -19.44 11.15 4.54
C PHE A 313 -18.34 10.54 5.41
N VAL A 314 -17.06 10.86 5.13
CA VAL A 314 -15.95 10.30 5.92
C VAL A 314 -16.03 10.75 7.37
N ARG A 315 -16.33 12.03 7.63
CA ARG A 315 -16.51 12.55 8.98
C ARG A 315 -17.59 11.78 9.73
N GLU A 316 -18.77 11.64 9.15
CA GLU A 316 -19.89 10.95 9.80
C GLU A 316 -19.54 9.49 10.07
N ALA A 317 -19.02 8.77 9.07
CA ALA A 317 -18.70 7.36 9.18
C ALA A 317 -17.53 7.09 10.17
N ALA A 318 -16.47 7.91 10.13
CA ALA A 318 -15.33 7.76 11.02
C ALA A 318 -15.66 8.09 12.49
N CYS A 319 -16.65 8.95 12.75
CA CYS A 319 -17.11 9.25 14.12
C CYS A 319 -18.02 8.15 14.71
N ARG A 320 -18.39 7.12 13.93
CA ARG A 320 -19.12 5.95 14.45
C ARG A 320 -18.20 4.91 15.07
N ARG A 321 -16.90 4.92 14.73
CA ARG A 321 -15.92 3.95 15.23
C ARG A 321 -14.55 4.59 15.41
N LEU A 322 -14.04 4.46 16.63
CA LEU A 322 -12.73 4.99 17.00
C LEU A 322 -11.60 4.34 16.18
N SER A 323 -10.77 5.15 15.52
CA SER A 323 -9.65 4.69 14.69
C SER A 323 -8.43 5.61 14.82
N PRO A 324 -7.25 5.10 15.25
CA PRO A 324 -6.04 5.91 15.42
C PRO A 324 -5.33 6.20 14.09
N ASP A 325 -6.08 6.48 13.02
CA ASP A 325 -5.52 6.73 11.68
C ASP A 325 -5.60 8.23 11.32
N PRO A 326 -4.47 8.94 11.23
CA PRO A 326 -4.47 10.37 10.95
C PRO A 326 -4.96 10.69 9.52
N ARG A 327 -4.97 9.72 8.61
CA ARG A 327 -5.53 9.90 7.27
C ARG A 327 -7.04 10.15 7.31
N LEU A 328 -7.75 9.60 8.29
CA LEU A 328 -9.17 9.88 8.49
C LEU A 328 -9.42 11.31 8.97
N VAL A 329 -8.49 11.88 9.75
CA VAL A 329 -8.54 13.29 10.13
C VAL A 329 -8.28 14.19 8.93
N PHE A 330 -7.36 13.81 8.03
CA PHE A 330 -7.19 14.54 6.78
C PHE A 330 -8.47 14.52 5.93
N LEU A 331 -9.13 13.37 5.80
CA LEU A 331 -10.29 13.21 4.94
C LEU A 331 -11.59 13.79 5.55
N GLY A 332 -11.83 13.59 6.85
CA GLY A 332 -13.03 14.03 7.56
C GLY A 332 -12.90 15.37 8.30
N GLY A 333 -11.67 15.83 8.52
CA GLY A 333 -11.34 17.07 9.23
C GLY A 333 -11.35 16.96 10.76
N GLU A 334 -11.29 18.12 11.42
CA GLU A 334 -11.15 18.22 12.88
C GLU A 334 -12.19 17.44 13.72
N PRO A 335 -13.47 17.30 13.35
CA PRO A 335 -14.42 16.54 14.17
C PRO A 335 -14.02 15.07 14.37
N VAL A 336 -13.26 14.48 13.44
CA VAL A 336 -12.71 13.12 13.60
C VAL A 336 -11.64 13.11 14.71
N LEU A 337 -10.85 14.18 14.82
CA LEU A 337 -9.85 14.34 15.88
C LEU A 337 -10.50 14.63 17.24
N ASP A 338 -11.61 15.37 17.28
CA ASP A 338 -12.42 15.54 18.50
C ASP A 338 -12.92 14.19 19.01
N HIS A 339 -13.51 13.39 18.12
CA HIS A 339 -13.96 12.04 18.46
C HIS A 339 -12.81 11.16 19.00
N LEU A 340 -11.61 11.29 18.44
CA LEU A 340 -10.42 10.58 18.93
C LEU A 340 -9.98 11.03 20.33
N LEU A 341 -10.02 12.33 20.61
CA LEU A 341 -9.71 12.88 21.93
C LEU A 341 -10.72 12.41 22.98
N ASP A 342 -12.01 12.36 22.64
CA ASP A 342 -13.06 11.87 23.53
C ASP A 342 -12.89 10.37 23.82
N GLY A 343 -12.48 9.60 22.81
CA GLY A 343 -12.21 8.17 22.89
C GLY A 343 -10.82 7.80 23.44
N PHE A 344 -9.95 8.76 23.78
CA PHE A 344 -8.51 8.51 24.03
C PHE A 344 -8.22 7.36 25.00
N VAL A 345 -8.97 7.24 26.10
CA VAL A 345 -8.76 6.17 27.10
C VAL A 345 -8.97 4.77 26.51
N ARG A 346 -9.81 4.64 25.47
CA ARG A 346 -10.06 3.38 24.76
C ARG A 346 -8.93 3.01 23.79
N LEU A 347 -7.94 3.89 23.60
CA LEU A 347 -6.79 3.70 22.70
C LEU A 347 -5.51 3.28 23.43
N ARG A 348 -5.61 2.83 24.68
CA ARG A 348 -4.47 2.22 25.39
C ARG A 348 -3.88 1.06 24.59
N GLY A 349 -2.56 0.97 24.57
CA GLY A 349 -1.79 0.07 23.72
C GLY A 349 -1.54 0.61 22.31
N LEU A 350 -2.24 1.66 21.87
CA LEU A 350 -2.13 2.26 20.54
C LEU A 350 -1.49 3.65 20.57
N HIS A 351 -1.05 4.14 21.73
CA HIS A 351 -0.48 5.49 21.87
C HIS A 351 0.77 5.71 21.01
N HIS A 352 1.58 4.67 20.79
CA HIS A 352 2.70 4.78 19.85
C HIS A 352 2.21 5.14 18.44
N ALA A 353 1.11 4.53 17.97
CA ALA A 353 0.59 4.75 16.61
C ALA A 353 -0.01 6.15 16.46
N LEU A 354 -0.69 6.61 17.51
CA LEU A 354 -1.15 7.99 17.60
C LEU A 354 0.03 8.96 17.54
N LEU A 355 1.12 8.69 18.26
CA LEU A 355 2.28 9.57 18.22
C LEU A 355 2.92 9.62 16.83
N ASP A 356 3.10 8.47 16.16
CA ASP A 356 3.68 8.40 14.82
C ASP A 356 2.87 9.16 13.77
N GLY A 357 1.53 9.02 13.84
CA GLY A 357 0.64 9.56 12.83
C GLY A 357 0.25 11.02 13.04
N PHE A 358 0.12 11.46 14.30
CA PHE A 358 -0.46 12.76 14.65
C PHE A 358 0.59 13.82 15.00
N ALA A 359 1.86 13.42 15.20
CA ALA A 359 2.95 14.36 15.47
C ALA A 359 3.07 15.46 14.39
N GLU A 360 2.76 15.11 13.15
CA GLU A 360 2.88 15.96 11.98
C GLU A 360 1.66 16.87 11.74
N ILE A 361 0.54 16.68 12.44
CA ILE A 361 -0.69 17.45 12.20
C ILE A 361 -0.58 18.83 12.87
N ALA A 362 -0.86 19.89 12.11
CA ALA A 362 -0.80 21.30 12.55
C ALA A 362 -2.08 21.78 13.26
N SER A 363 -2.83 20.88 13.89
CA SER A 363 -4.00 21.24 14.72
C SER A 363 -3.59 21.35 16.20
N PRO A 364 -4.05 22.39 16.93
CA PRO A 364 -3.90 22.46 18.39
C PRO A 364 -4.44 21.22 19.11
N LYS A 365 -5.47 20.57 18.56
CA LYS A 365 -6.03 19.32 19.10
C LYS A 365 -5.08 18.14 18.96
N ALA A 366 -4.26 18.11 17.91
CA ALA A 366 -3.21 17.10 17.76
C ALA A 366 -2.10 17.30 18.80
N ILE A 367 -1.76 18.56 19.11
CA ILE A 367 -0.84 18.88 20.22
C ILE A 367 -1.44 18.40 21.55
N GLN A 368 -2.72 18.66 21.80
CA GLN A 368 -3.41 18.19 23.00
C GLN A 368 -3.38 16.66 23.12
N LEU A 369 -3.58 15.95 22.01
CA LEU A 369 -3.47 14.48 21.97
C LEU A 369 -2.07 14.02 22.39
N VAL A 370 -1.02 14.63 21.84
CA VAL A 370 0.37 14.32 22.20
C VAL A 370 0.67 14.67 23.66
N GLN A 371 0.15 15.78 24.18
CA GLN A 371 0.26 16.14 25.60
C GLN A 371 -0.37 15.08 26.52
N ARG A 372 -1.53 14.53 26.14
CA ARG A 372 -2.15 13.42 26.89
C ARG A 372 -1.29 12.16 26.89
N ILE A 373 -0.59 11.86 25.78
CA ILE A 373 0.37 10.75 25.72
C ILE A 373 1.59 11.04 26.62
N ALA A 374 2.11 12.27 26.60
CA ALA A 374 3.26 12.70 27.43
C ALA A 374 2.99 12.64 28.94
N ALA A 375 1.74 12.86 29.35
CA ALA A 375 1.27 12.70 30.72
C ALA A 375 0.89 11.24 31.08
N GLY A 376 0.80 10.37 30.08
CA GLY A 376 0.41 8.97 30.23
C GLY A 376 1.55 8.03 30.61
N LYS A 377 1.25 6.73 30.60
CA LYS A 377 2.22 5.66 30.90
C LYS A 377 2.89 5.08 29.65
N GLU A 378 2.31 5.31 28.48
CA GLU A 378 2.75 4.71 27.22
C GLU A 378 3.47 5.76 26.37
N ALA A 379 4.75 5.53 26.10
CA ALA A 379 5.62 6.43 25.31
C ALA A 379 5.77 7.89 25.82
N PRO A 380 5.79 8.19 27.14
CA PRO A 380 5.77 9.57 27.62
C PRO A 380 7.00 10.38 27.17
N ASP A 381 8.20 9.79 27.24
CA ASP A 381 9.43 10.49 26.88
C ASP A 381 9.49 10.84 25.40
N ARG A 382 8.98 9.93 24.55
CA ARG A 382 8.90 10.16 23.11
C ARG A 382 7.90 11.27 22.78
N ALA A 383 6.75 11.29 23.45
CA ALA A 383 5.78 12.36 23.28
C ALA A 383 6.33 13.72 23.75
N ARG A 384 7.07 13.77 24.85
CA ARG A 384 7.78 14.99 25.30
C ARG A 384 8.81 15.46 24.28
N ALA A 385 9.57 14.54 23.68
CA ALA A 385 10.53 14.88 22.63
C ALA A 385 9.84 15.50 21.40
N VAL A 386 8.68 14.96 20.99
CA VAL A 386 7.87 15.53 19.90
C VAL A 386 7.36 16.92 20.26
N LEU A 387 6.85 17.13 21.48
CA LEU A 387 6.37 18.46 21.92
C LEU A 387 7.51 19.49 21.96
N ALA A 388 8.67 19.10 22.48
CA ALA A 388 9.86 19.96 22.51
C ALA A 388 10.31 20.36 21.09
N ALA A 389 10.34 19.40 20.15
CA ALA A 389 10.66 19.67 18.75
C ALA A 389 9.66 20.63 18.07
N ARG A 390 8.40 20.64 18.52
CA ARG A 390 7.36 21.56 18.06
C ARG A 390 7.35 22.91 18.80
N GLY A 391 8.26 23.13 19.74
CA GLY A 391 8.24 24.33 20.60
C GLY A 391 7.00 24.42 21.49
N ALA A 392 6.31 23.31 21.73
CA ALA A 392 5.13 23.25 22.59
C ALA A 392 5.54 22.89 24.02
N ALA A 393 5.06 23.67 24.99
CA ALA A 393 5.28 23.35 26.40
C ALA A 393 4.56 22.03 26.77
N PRO A 394 5.17 21.17 27.61
CA PRO A 394 4.43 20.11 28.28
C PRO A 394 3.34 20.76 29.14
N ALA A 395 2.12 20.22 29.03
CA ALA A 395 0.95 20.69 29.78
C ALA A 395 1.06 20.42 31.28
#